data_AF-A0A5C5VVS1-F1
#
_entry.id   AF-A0A5C5VVS1-F1
#
_cell.length_a   1.000
_cell.length_b   1.000
_cell.length_c   1.000
_cell.angle_alpha   90.00
_cell.angle_beta   90.00
_cell.angle_gamma   90.00
#
_symmetry.space_group_name_H-M   'P 1'
#
loop_
_entity.id
_entity.type
_entity.pdbx_description
1 polymer ?
#
loop_
_entity_poly.entity_id
_entity_poly.type
_entity_poly.pdbx_seq_one_letter_code
_entity_poly.pdbx_strand_id
1 'polypeptide(L)'
;MRHRTVQKRCARGLSSACPKQSSPTRRSLLVAACWCGVLVVGSASAVEVSLFQVGNSLTRDSRPAATVLTAAEGGYELTSGFHIRTNSTLEMIASNPNDYTEISSFGTFDTALTNNHWDHVTLQIFGDFNSDLEGDLQQLANYRDLTLSNPANSATNFYVYQSWPWRTNWNNWDNPVVDSPTQSTQHSEPYFDLLMNHLDASSPGEFRLIPVGEVLNRVRDEITAGTAPARFNSINRLYRDPIHLNATGQYVASTTVYATILKQNPMGLPVPRVGEGAWTEDLVSDEEAAWFQEIIWDVVWRQRWTGVSPEGDFDVSTVVDEIDYGLWNDQFGFNEAITADADKNGRVDSADIAVYQSALNPVADYNQDGRPDAGDYALWAAAYGTVGPSAADGNQDGVVDLADFTIWNDVALAYQAADFNDDGWVNYADLELLVSQFGWKTELESDGNNDGVVDVADYTVWRDNYLAAASLSQAVPEPHTGFLLVIVGLFAGRGRANARPRR
;
A
#
# COMPACT_ATOMS: atom_id res chain seq x y z
N MET A 1 -49.37 -67.36 -13.51
CA MET A 1 -48.78 -68.67 -13.88
C MET A 1 -47.77 -68.45 -15.00
N ARG A 2 -46.54 -69.00 -14.83
CA ARG A 2 -45.55 -69.55 -15.79
C ARG A 2 -45.74 -69.23 -17.29
N HIS A 3 -44.75 -69.05 -18.16
CA HIS A 3 -43.28 -69.12 -18.18
C HIS A 3 -42.84 -68.72 -19.61
N ARG A 4 -41.57 -68.28 -19.78
CA ARG A 4 -40.54 -68.56 -20.84
C ARG A 4 -41.00 -68.96 -22.26
N THR A 5 -40.31 -68.66 -23.37
CA THR A 5 -38.97 -69.18 -23.83
C THR A 5 -38.78 -68.56 -25.25
N VAL A 6 -37.75 -67.78 -25.60
CA VAL A 6 -36.34 -68.07 -26.02
C VAL A 6 -36.15 -68.61 -27.46
N GLN A 7 -35.16 -68.01 -28.16
CA GLN A 7 -34.32 -68.48 -29.30
C GLN A 7 -34.89 -68.40 -30.75
N LYS A 8 -34.14 -68.13 -31.85
CA LYS A 8 -32.74 -68.46 -32.20
C LYS A 8 -32.28 -67.78 -33.53
N ARG A 9 -30.97 -67.46 -33.63
CA ARG A 9 -29.99 -67.59 -34.77
C ARG A 9 -30.22 -66.89 -36.13
N CYS A 10 -29.35 -65.98 -36.59
CA CYS A 10 -28.01 -66.11 -37.24
C CYS A 10 -28.03 -66.32 -38.78
N ALA A 11 -27.44 -65.39 -39.56
CA ALA A 11 -26.18 -65.58 -40.35
C ALA A 11 -26.07 -64.75 -41.66
N ARG A 12 -24.94 -64.01 -41.78
CA ARG A 12 -23.97 -63.83 -42.90
C ARG A 12 -24.39 -63.26 -44.28
N GLY A 13 -23.57 -62.32 -44.81
CA GLY A 13 -23.17 -62.31 -46.23
C GLY A 13 -22.90 -60.95 -46.94
N LEU A 14 -21.65 -60.45 -46.85
CA LEU A 14 -20.76 -59.75 -47.83
C LEU A 14 -21.28 -58.91 -49.05
N SER A 15 -20.52 -57.82 -49.31
CA SER A 15 -20.05 -57.26 -50.61
C SER A 15 -20.65 -55.95 -51.19
N SER A 16 -19.96 -54.85 -50.88
CA SER A 16 -19.64 -53.61 -51.64
C SER A 16 -20.29 -53.27 -53.00
N ALA A 17 -20.92 -52.08 -53.07
CA ALA A 17 -20.59 -50.94 -53.97
C ALA A 17 -21.57 -49.76 -53.77
N CYS A 18 -21.07 -48.52 -53.72
CA CYS A 18 -21.82 -47.25 -53.64
C CYS A 18 -21.11 -46.21 -54.55
N PRO A 19 -21.63 -45.00 -54.86
CA PRO A 19 -22.90 -44.42 -54.41
C PRO A 19 -23.70 -43.66 -55.52
N LYS A 20 -25.00 -43.43 -55.29
CA LYS A 20 -25.69 -42.20 -55.76
C LYS A 20 -27.05 -42.00 -55.07
N GLN A 21 -27.16 -40.84 -54.42
CA GLN A 21 -28.34 -39.97 -54.19
C GLN A 21 -29.73 -40.61 -54.03
N SER A 22 -30.34 -40.42 -52.85
CA SER A 22 -31.52 -39.54 -52.65
C SER A 22 -32.13 -39.75 -51.25
N SER A 23 -32.48 -38.65 -50.58
CA SER A 23 -33.25 -38.48 -49.32
C SER A 23 -34.63 -39.20 -49.33
N PRO A 24 -35.50 -39.20 -48.28
CA PRO A 24 -35.50 -38.45 -47.00
C PRO A 24 -36.06 -39.20 -45.74
N THR A 25 -36.15 -38.48 -44.62
CA THR A 25 -36.99 -38.67 -43.41
C THR A 25 -36.60 -39.71 -42.35
N ARG A 26 -36.28 -39.23 -41.12
CA ARG A 26 -37.14 -39.38 -39.92
C ARG A 26 -36.54 -38.74 -38.67
N ARG A 27 -37.44 -38.12 -37.91
CA ARG A 27 -37.44 -37.81 -36.47
C ARG A 27 -36.29 -38.40 -35.65
N SER A 28 -35.58 -37.54 -34.93
CA SER A 28 -34.70 -37.92 -33.82
C SER A 28 -35.07 -37.12 -32.58
N LEU A 29 -35.21 -37.83 -31.47
CA LEU A 29 -35.41 -37.30 -30.13
C LEU A 29 -34.26 -36.36 -29.76
N LEU A 30 -34.60 -35.17 -29.27
CA LEU A 30 -33.69 -34.29 -28.55
C LEU A 30 -33.46 -34.90 -27.16
N VAL A 31 -32.29 -35.51 -26.97
CA VAL A 31 -31.71 -35.73 -25.65
C VAL A 31 -31.06 -34.40 -25.26
N ALA A 32 -31.61 -33.72 -24.27
CA ALA A 32 -30.97 -32.57 -23.64
C ALA A 32 -29.74 -33.08 -22.87
N ALA A 33 -28.56 -32.94 -23.47
CA ALA A 33 -27.30 -33.07 -22.76
C ALA A 33 -27.09 -31.79 -21.95
N CYS A 34 -27.24 -31.87 -20.62
CA CYS A 34 -26.68 -30.86 -19.73
C CYS A 34 -25.16 -30.81 -19.94
N TRP A 35 -24.70 -29.81 -20.68
CA TRP A 35 -23.33 -29.37 -20.63
C TRP A 35 -23.14 -28.63 -19.30
N CYS A 36 -22.65 -29.34 -18.28
CA CYS A 36 -21.92 -28.67 -17.22
C CYS A 36 -20.61 -28.17 -17.87
N GLY A 37 -20.61 -26.92 -18.32
CA GLY A 37 -19.36 -26.23 -18.61
C GLY A 37 -18.56 -26.18 -17.33
N VAL A 38 -17.51 -26.99 -17.26
CA VAL A 38 -16.42 -26.73 -16.32
C VAL A 38 -15.83 -25.41 -16.79
N LEU A 39 -16.11 -24.34 -16.04
CA LEU A 39 -15.29 -23.14 -16.07
C LEU A 39 -13.88 -23.61 -15.68
N VAL A 40 -13.03 -23.77 -16.69
CA VAL A 40 -11.59 -23.76 -16.46
C VAL A 40 -11.30 -22.33 -16.10
N VAL A 41 -11.36 -22.02 -14.81
CA VAL A 41 -10.72 -20.83 -14.27
C VAL A 41 -9.24 -21.04 -14.59
N GLY A 42 -8.72 -20.29 -15.55
CA GLY A 42 -7.28 -20.24 -15.75
C GLY A 42 -6.69 -19.79 -14.43
N SER A 43 -5.84 -20.60 -13.82
CA SER A 43 -5.03 -20.16 -12.69
C SER A 43 -4.23 -18.97 -13.20
N ALA A 44 -4.50 -17.76 -12.69
CA ALA A 44 -3.57 -16.67 -12.87
C ALA A 44 -2.21 -17.17 -12.36
N SER A 45 -1.17 -17.02 -13.18
CA SER A 45 0.19 -17.33 -12.74
C SER A 45 0.52 -16.40 -11.59
N ALA A 46 1.01 -16.95 -10.48
CA ALA A 46 1.44 -16.16 -9.34
C ALA A 46 2.52 -15.17 -9.76
N VAL A 47 2.52 -13.99 -9.13
CA VAL A 47 3.53 -12.96 -9.42
C VAL A 47 4.85 -13.42 -8.78
N GLU A 48 5.87 -13.64 -9.60
CA GLU A 48 7.22 -14.00 -9.14
C GLU A 48 7.90 -12.77 -8.54
N VAL A 49 8.40 -12.91 -7.30
CA VAL A 49 9.11 -11.84 -6.58
C VAL A 49 10.34 -12.44 -5.90
N SER A 50 11.41 -11.66 -5.75
CA SER A 50 12.65 -12.09 -5.13
C SER A 50 13.13 -11.14 -4.03
N LEU A 51 13.56 -11.72 -2.90
CA LEU A 51 13.98 -11.00 -1.70
C LEU A 51 15.31 -11.55 -1.18
N PHE A 52 16.32 -10.69 -1.03
CA PHE A 52 17.56 -11.02 -0.32
C PHE A 52 17.70 -10.24 0.99
N GLN A 53 17.96 -10.93 2.08
CA GLN A 53 18.03 -10.32 3.42
C GLN A 53 19.43 -10.43 4.01
N VAL A 54 20.02 -9.32 4.43
CA VAL A 54 21.32 -9.30 5.12
C VAL A 54 21.14 -8.80 6.54
N GLY A 55 21.62 -9.59 7.51
CA GLY A 55 21.58 -9.17 8.90
C GLY A 55 22.02 -10.25 9.87
N ASN A 56 21.38 -10.28 11.02
CA ASN A 56 21.76 -11.15 12.12
C ASN A 56 20.58 -11.97 12.66
N SER A 57 20.63 -12.37 13.93
CA SER A 57 19.57 -13.17 14.54
C SER A 57 18.21 -12.48 14.57
N LEU A 58 18.13 -11.15 14.42
CA LEU A 58 16.87 -10.42 14.32
C LEU A 58 16.27 -10.52 12.90
N THR A 59 17.06 -10.41 11.84
CA THR A 59 16.62 -10.81 10.48
C THR A 59 16.19 -12.27 10.47
N ARG A 60 16.90 -13.16 11.16
CA ARG A 60 16.46 -14.56 11.28
C ARG A 60 15.09 -14.70 11.98
N ASP A 61 14.76 -13.77 12.88
CA ASP A 61 13.46 -13.71 13.56
C ASP A 61 12.34 -13.11 12.70
N SER A 62 12.64 -12.45 11.57
CA SER A 62 11.63 -12.21 10.53
C SER A 62 11.19 -13.52 9.85
N ARG A 63 11.90 -14.63 10.11
CA ARG A 63 11.72 -15.96 9.51
C ARG A 63 11.52 -15.86 7.99
N PRO A 64 12.59 -15.68 7.20
CA PRO A 64 12.52 -15.58 5.74
C PRO A 64 11.63 -16.65 5.08
N ALA A 65 11.69 -17.90 5.53
CA ALA A 65 10.85 -18.99 5.03
C ALA A 65 9.35 -18.80 5.31
N ALA A 66 8.97 -18.21 6.46
CA ALA A 66 7.58 -17.93 6.77
C ALA A 66 7.02 -16.77 5.93
N THR A 67 7.87 -15.79 5.58
CA THR A 67 7.48 -14.70 4.66
C THR A 67 7.10 -15.25 3.29
N VAL A 68 7.79 -16.28 2.80
CA VAL A 68 7.44 -16.98 1.54
C VAL A 68 6.05 -17.61 1.61
N LEU A 69 5.69 -18.22 2.74
CA LEU A 69 4.37 -18.82 2.90
C LEU A 69 3.27 -17.76 2.98
N THR A 70 3.49 -16.66 3.70
CA THR A 70 2.53 -15.54 3.73
C THR A 70 2.35 -14.92 2.35
N ALA A 71 3.44 -14.79 1.58
CA ALA A 71 3.39 -14.33 0.18
C ALA A 71 2.52 -15.23 -0.70
N ALA A 72 2.64 -16.56 -0.53
CA ALA A 72 1.84 -17.52 -1.28
C ALA A 72 0.34 -17.42 -0.95
N GLU A 73 -0.04 -17.17 0.30
CA GLU A 73 -1.44 -16.91 0.67
C GLU A 73 -1.98 -15.63 0.03
N GLY A 74 -1.11 -14.65 -0.22
CA GLY A 74 -1.41 -13.43 -0.98
C GLY A 74 -1.34 -13.56 -2.50
N GLY A 75 -1.07 -14.76 -3.05
CA GLY A 75 -0.99 -14.99 -4.50
C GLY A 75 0.38 -14.71 -5.15
N TYR A 76 1.45 -14.59 -4.36
CA TYR A 76 2.80 -14.33 -4.82
C TYR A 76 3.71 -15.56 -4.69
N GLU A 77 4.59 -15.76 -5.67
CA GLU A 77 5.68 -16.72 -5.58
C GLU A 77 6.97 -16.01 -5.18
N LEU A 78 7.27 -16.01 -3.87
CA LEU A 78 8.44 -15.34 -3.31
C LEU A 78 9.67 -16.26 -3.25
N THR A 79 10.71 -15.93 -4.01
CA THR A 79 12.06 -16.49 -3.83
C THR A 79 12.80 -15.71 -2.74
N SER A 80 13.17 -16.37 -1.63
CA SER A 80 13.91 -15.71 -0.55
C SER A 80 15.33 -16.26 -0.39
N GLY A 81 16.31 -15.35 -0.42
CA GLY A 81 17.68 -15.60 -0.02
C GLY A 81 18.05 -14.78 1.22
N PHE A 82 19.10 -15.21 1.92
CA PHE A 82 19.58 -14.50 3.10
C PHE A 82 21.06 -14.76 3.40
N HIS A 83 21.66 -13.80 4.11
CA HIS A 83 22.93 -13.91 4.79
C HIS A 83 22.76 -13.51 6.26
N ILE A 84 22.95 -14.45 7.17
CA ILE A 84 22.81 -14.25 8.62
C ILE A 84 24.16 -14.44 9.30
N ARG A 85 24.61 -13.41 10.03
CA ARG A 85 25.66 -13.55 11.03
C ARG A 85 25.18 -13.03 12.37
N THR A 86 25.02 -13.92 13.35
CA THR A 86 24.51 -13.60 14.69
C THR A 86 25.41 -12.58 15.39
N ASN A 87 24.80 -11.62 16.10
CA ASN A 87 25.49 -10.59 16.89
C ASN A 87 26.49 -9.77 16.05
N SER A 88 26.05 -9.33 14.87
CA SER A 88 26.87 -8.56 13.95
C SER A 88 26.10 -7.39 13.35
N THR A 89 26.82 -6.30 13.15
CA THR A 89 26.42 -5.14 12.34
C THR A 89 26.61 -5.44 10.85
N LEU A 90 26.06 -4.59 9.98
CA LEU A 90 26.30 -4.69 8.54
C LEU A 90 27.79 -4.55 8.17
N GLU A 91 28.52 -3.70 8.88
CA GLU A 91 29.97 -3.51 8.70
C GLU A 91 30.75 -4.77 9.03
N MET A 92 30.41 -5.44 10.14
CA MET A 92 31.07 -6.68 10.55
C MET A 92 30.84 -7.78 9.52
N ILE A 93 29.62 -7.88 8.99
CA ILE A 93 29.28 -8.82 7.91
C ILE A 93 30.08 -8.48 6.64
N ALA A 94 30.08 -7.20 6.24
CA ALA A 94 30.75 -6.74 5.03
C ALA A 94 32.26 -7.01 5.06
N SER A 95 32.87 -6.82 6.24
CA SER A 95 34.30 -7.04 6.45
C SER A 95 34.69 -8.51 6.53
N ASN A 96 33.74 -9.40 6.82
CA ASN A 96 33.98 -10.83 7.06
C ASN A 96 32.92 -11.71 6.35
N PRO A 97 32.78 -11.65 5.02
CA PRO A 97 31.69 -12.31 4.28
C PRO A 97 31.65 -13.84 4.45
N ASN A 98 32.78 -14.47 4.78
CA ASN A 98 32.84 -15.92 4.99
C ASN A 98 32.61 -16.34 6.45
N ASP A 99 32.51 -15.39 7.38
CA ASP A 99 32.11 -15.62 8.77
C ASP A 99 30.60 -15.40 8.91
N TYR A 100 29.82 -16.41 8.55
CA TYR A 100 28.36 -16.41 8.65
C TYR A 100 27.87 -17.46 9.66
N THR A 101 26.70 -17.22 10.24
CA THR A 101 25.95 -18.24 11.00
C THR A 101 25.15 -19.13 10.06
N GLU A 102 24.45 -18.51 9.11
CA GLU A 102 23.55 -19.20 8.19
C GLU A 102 23.49 -18.43 6.87
N ILE A 103 23.51 -19.13 5.75
CA ILE A 103 23.31 -18.56 4.43
C ILE A 103 22.31 -19.43 3.67
N SER A 104 21.54 -18.80 2.79
CA SER A 104 20.70 -19.49 1.83
C SER A 104 21.54 -20.19 0.74
N SER A 105 20.88 -20.94 -0.15
CA SER A 105 21.51 -21.59 -1.31
C SER A 105 22.18 -20.62 -2.28
N PHE A 106 21.90 -19.32 -2.20
CA PHE A 106 22.49 -18.26 -3.03
C PHE A 106 23.92 -17.86 -2.60
N GLY A 107 24.40 -18.36 -1.47
CA GLY A 107 25.75 -18.08 -0.97
C GLY A 107 25.82 -16.90 -0.02
N THR A 108 27.03 -16.36 0.16
CA THR A 108 27.31 -15.15 0.94
C THR A 108 26.73 -13.91 0.25
N PHE A 109 26.59 -12.77 0.95
CA PHE A 109 25.91 -11.59 0.38
C PHE A 109 26.61 -11.08 -0.88
N ASP A 110 27.94 -11.10 -0.89
CA ASP A 110 28.79 -10.66 -2.00
C ASP A 110 28.67 -11.58 -3.21
N THR A 111 28.39 -12.86 -3.01
CA THR A 111 28.09 -13.79 -4.11
C THR A 111 26.63 -13.64 -4.58
N ALA A 112 25.69 -13.55 -3.64
CA ALA A 112 24.27 -13.56 -3.94
C ALA A 112 23.81 -12.28 -4.65
N LEU A 113 24.25 -11.11 -4.17
CA LEU A 113 23.86 -9.81 -4.70
C LEU A 113 24.46 -9.52 -6.07
N THR A 114 25.69 -9.98 -6.36
CA THR A 114 26.35 -9.70 -7.65
C THR A 114 25.98 -10.67 -8.76
N ASN A 115 25.46 -11.86 -8.44
CA ASN A 115 25.26 -12.94 -9.43
C ASN A 115 23.77 -13.29 -9.67
N ASN A 116 22.85 -12.68 -8.93
CA ASN A 116 21.41 -12.95 -9.06
C ASN A 116 20.63 -11.65 -9.21
N HIS A 117 19.40 -11.78 -9.74
CA HIS A 117 18.40 -10.73 -9.76
C HIS A 117 17.64 -10.70 -8.43
N TRP A 118 17.37 -9.50 -7.91
CA TRP A 118 16.59 -9.29 -6.70
C TRP A 118 15.63 -8.11 -6.87
N ASP A 119 14.33 -8.33 -6.62
CA ASP A 119 13.32 -7.26 -6.60
C ASP A 119 13.45 -6.43 -5.32
N HIS A 120 13.83 -7.09 -4.22
CA HIS A 120 13.95 -6.49 -2.90
C HIS A 120 15.24 -6.93 -2.19
N VAL A 121 15.90 -5.98 -1.54
CA VAL A 121 17.02 -6.24 -0.63
C VAL A 121 16.74 -5.58 0.71
N THR A 122 16.85 -6.35 1.80
CA THR A 122 16.69 -5.82 3.16
C THR A 122 18.01 -5.85 3.91
N LEU A 123 18.29 -4.76 4.62
CA LEU A 123 19.54 -4.52 5.33
C LEU A 123 19.22 -4.19 6.79
N GLN A 124 19.57 -5.09 7.71
CA GLN A 124 19.29 -4.89 9.12
C GLN A 124 20.29 -3.95 9.78
N ILE A 125 19.76 -2.88 10.39
CA ILE A 125 20.53 -2.04 11.30
C ILE A 125 20.55 -2.65 12.70
N PHE A 126 21.74 -2.68 13.30
CA PHE A 126 21.98 -3.27 14.60
C PHE A 126 23.10 -2.52 15.32
N GLY A 127 22.86 -2.16 16.58
CA GLY A 127 23.84 -1.44 17.39
C GLY A 127 24.83 -2.37 18.08
N ASP A 128 26.12 -2.05 18.02
CA ASP A 128 27.15 -2.52 18.93
C ASP A 128 27.91 -1.35 19.57
N PHE A 129 29.07 -1.60 20.21
CA PHE A 129 29.82 -0.53 20.89
C PHE A 129 30.49 0.47 19.95
N ASN A 130 30.68 0.11 18.67
CA ASN A 130 31.40 0.91 17.69
C ASN A 130 30.52 1.38 16.52
N SER A 131 29.27 0.91 16.43
CA SER A 131 28.33 1.35 15.39
C SER A 131 27.80 2.75 15.66
N ASP A 132 27.81 3.58 14.63
CA ASP A 132 27.26 4.92 14.62
C ASP A 132 26.54 5.24 13.31
N LEU A 133 25.90 6.42 13.27
CA LEU A 133 25.14 6.90 12.12
C LEU A 133 25.97 6.95 10.83
N GLU A 134 27.22 7.41 10.88
CA GLU A 134 28.10 7.48 9.70
C GLU A 134 28.41 6.07 9.16
N GLY A 135 28.75 5.14 10.05
CA GLY A 135 29.00 3.74 9.69
C GLY A 135 27.76 3.09 9.08
N ASP A 136 26.59 3.27 9.67
CA ASP A 136 25.34 2.69 9.15
C ASP A 136 24.96 3.25 7.78
N LEU A 137 25.03 4.57 7.58
CA LEU A 137 24.83 5.22 6.27
C LEU A 137 25.81 4.70 5.22
N GLN A 138 27.09 4.59 5.58
CA GLN A 138 28.12 4.09 4.69
C GLN A 138 27.87 2.64 4.27
N GLN A 139 27.49 1.77 5.21
CA GLN A 139 27.22 0.38 4.89
C GLN A 139 25.98 0.21 4.01
N LEU A 140 24.90 0.93 4.30
CA LEU A 140 23.70 0.92 3.44
C LEU A 140 24.06 1.27 1.99
N ALA A 141 24.83 2.34 1.78
CA ALA A 141 25.33 2.73 0.47
C ALA A 141 26.21 1.64 -0.18
N ASN A 142 27.12 1.02 0.58
CA ASN A 142 28.00 -0.03 0.07
C ASN A 142 27.22 -1.27 -0.41
N TYR A 143 26.23 -1.74 0.35
CA TYR A 143 25.41 -2.89 -0.02
C TYR A 143 24.54 -2.59 -1.24
N ARG A 144 23.97 -1.38 -1.31
CA ARG A 144 23.25 -0.90 -2.50
C ARG A 144 24.16 -0.91 -3.72
N ASP A 145 25.32 -0.25 -3.66
CA ASP A 145 26.24 -0.14 -4.80
C ASP A 145 26.73 -1.51 -5.27
N LEU A 146 27.00 -2.43 -4.33
CA LEU A 146 27.35 -3.81 -4.65
C LEU A 146 26.21 -4.54 -5.37
N THR A 147 24.98 -4.36 -4.92
CA THR A 147 23.79 -4.96 -5.55
C THR A 147 23.60 -4.42 -6.97
N LEU A 148 23.71 -3.11 -7.15
CA LEU A 148 23.57 -2.41 -8.43
C LEU A 148 24.74 -2.65 -9.40
N SER A 149 25.87 -3.22 -8.92
CA SER A 149 26.96 -3.64 -9.80
C SER A 149 26.54 -4.74 -10.79
N ASN A 150 25.46 -5.47 -10.48
CA ASN A 150 24.77 -6.33 -11.42
C ASN A 150 23.64 -5.54 -12.12
N PRO A 151 23.71 -5.31 -13.45
CA PRO A 151 22.69 -4.54 -14.17
C PRO A 151 21.26 -5.10 -14.07
N ALA A 152 21.10 -6.38 -13.77
CA ALA A 152 19.80 -6.99 -13.52
C ALA A 152 19.07 -6.31 -12.33
N ASN A 153 19.82 -5.80 -11.36
CA ASN A 153 19.29 -5.20 -10.13
C ASN A 153 19.02 -3.69 -10.27
N SER A 154 18.97 -3.14 -11.48
CA SER A 154 18.75 -1.71 -11.70
C SER A 154 17.40 -1.18 -11.18
N ALA A 155 16.43 -2.07 -10.94
CA ALA A 155 15.11 -1.76 -10.39
C ALA A 155 14.90 -2.31 -8.95
N THR A 156 15.96 -2.78 -8.29
CA THR A 156 15.87 -3.33 -6.94
C THR A 156 15.41 -2.28 -5.94
N ASN A 157 14.46 -2.64 -5.08
CA ASN A 157 14.03 -1.83 -3.95
C ASN A 157 14.87 -2.15 -2.72
N PHE A 158 15.45 -1.13 -2.10
CA PHE A 158 16.27 -1.28 -0.89
C PHE A 158 15.47 -0.92 0.36
N TYR A 159 15.60 -1.74 1.40
CA TYR A 159 14.89 -1.57 2.66
C TYR A 159 15.86 -1.60 3.84
N VAL A 160 15.76 -0.60 4.71
CA VAL A 160 16.26 -0.65 6.08
C VAL A 160 15.32 -1.52 6.90
N TYR A 161 15.83 -2.60 7.48
CA TYR A 161 15.05 -3.44 8.38
C TYR A 161 15.16 -2.90 9.81
N GLN A 162 14.07 -2.33 10.31
CA GLN A 162 14.01 -1.71 11.63
C GLN A 162 14.00 -2.78 12.71
N SER A 163 15.03 -2.78 13.55
CA SER A 163 15.14 -3.67 14.70
C SER A 163 14.42 -3.08 15.93
N TRP A 164 14.19 -3.91 16.95
CA TRP A 164 13.43 -3.57 18.15
C TRP A 164 14.30 -3.57 19.42
N PRO A 165 13.88 -2.88 20.49
CA PRO A 165 14.57 -2.90 21.77
C PRO A 165 14.62 -4.28 22.42
N TRP A 166 15.56 -4.46 23.34
CA TRP A 166 15.43 -5.51 24.36
C TRP A 166 14.09 -5.35 25.09
N ARG A 167 13.48 -6.47 25.48
CA ARG A 167 12.16 -6.47 26.14
C ARG A 167 12.11 -5.68 27.46
N THR A 168 13.27 -5.39 28.07
CA THR A 168 13.40 -4.57 29.29
C THR A 168 13.68 -3.09 29.02
N ASN A 169 13.96 -2.73 27.76
CA ASN A 169 14.48 -1.41 27.36
C ASN A 169 13.49 -0.64 26.49
N TRP A 170 12.21 -1.05 26.46
CA TRP A 170 11.16 -0.37 25.72
C TRP A 170 10.96 1.10 26.12
N ASN A 171 11.31 1.47 27.36
CA ASN A 171 11.31 2.87 27.81
C ASN A 171 12.35 3.75 27.07
N ASN A 172 13.27 3.14 26.31
CA ASN A 172 14.25 3.86 25.50
C ASN A 172 13.78 4.06 24.05
N TRP A 173 12.61 3.53 23.68
CA TRP A 173 12.10 3.58 22.30
C TRP A 173 12.01 5.02 21.77
N ASP A 174 11.58 5.94 22.63
CA ASP A 174 11.40 7.37 22.31
C ASP A 174 12.60 8.23 22.73
N ASN A 175 13.73 7.61 23.10
CA ASN A 175 14.88 8.39 23.54
C ASN A 175 15.38 9.28 22.40
N PRO A 176 15.59 10.58 22.67
CA PRO A 176 16.06 11.50 21.64
C PRO A 176 17.47 11.12 21.19
N VAL A 177 17.71 11.32 19.90
CA VAL A 177 19.03 11.19 19.28
C VAL A 177 19.57 12.56 18.90
N VAL A 178 20.88 12.63 18.68
CA VAL A 178 21.55 13.83 18.17
C VAL A 178 21.91 13.60 16.72
N ASP A 179 21.62 14.58 15.86
CA ASP A 179 22.12 14.59 14.49
C ASP A 179 23.64 14.84 14.49
N SER A 180 24.41 13.74 14.49
CA SER A 180 25.86 13.72 14.52
C SER A 180 26.37 12.44 13.86
N PRO A 181 27.44 12.48 13.06
CA PRO A 181 28.06 11.29 12.46
C PRO A 181 28.35 10.18 13.48
N THR A 182 28.77 10.57 14.69
CA THR A 182 29.13 9.65 15.78
C THR A 182 27.96 9.30 16.70
N GLN A 183 26.71 9.59 16.31
CA GLN A 183 25.53 9.17 17.06
C GLN A 183 25.48 7.64 17.08
N SER A 184 25.65 7.05 18.25
CA SER A 184 25.60 5.59 18.40
C SER A 184 24.28 5.04 17.87
N THR A 185 24.37 3.92 17.16
CA THR A 185 23.22 3.17 16.65
C THR A 185 22.32 2.73 17.78
N GLN A 186 21.01 3.00 17.66
CA GLN A 186 20.01 2.67 18.67
C GLN A 186 18.82 1.94 18.07
N HIS A 187 18.21 1.08 18.90
CA HIS A 187 16.93 0.44 18.59
C HIS A 187 15.79 1.35 19.04
N SER A 188 15.67 2.53 18.43
CA SER A 188 14.70 3.57 18.79
C SER A 188 14.15 4.24 17.55
N GLU A 189 12.90 4.67 17.60
CA GLU A 189 12.23 5.37 16.50
C GLU A 189 12.98 6.65 16.08
N PRO A 190 13.37 7.55 17.01
CA PRO A 190 14.15 8.73 16.65
C PRO A 190 15.46 8.44 15.91
N TYR A 191 16.10 7.29 16.19
CA TYR A 191 17.32 6.90 15.49
C TYR A 191 17.03 6.49 14.04
N PHE A 192 16.00 5.68 13.82
CA PHE A 192 15.61 5.25 12.49
C PHE A 192 15.08 6.42 11.66
N ASP A 193 14.34 7.35 12.25
CA ASP A 193 13.95 8.59 11.57
C ASP A 193 15.16 9.43 11.16
N LEU A 194 16.13 9.62 12.06
CA LEU A 194 17.36 10.33 11.74
C LEU A 194 18.09 9.65 10.57
N LEU A 195 18.25 8.33 10.63
CA LEU A 195 18.89 7.55 9.58
C LEU A 195 18.16 7.70 8.23
N MET A 196 16.83 7.53 8.21
CA MET A 196 16.02 7.62 7.00
C MET A 196 16.02 9.04 6.42
N ASN A 197 15.97 10.08 7.26
CA ASN A 197 16.10 11.48 6.82
C ASN A 197 17.43 11.74 6.09
N HIS A 198 18.55 11.18 6.60
CA HIS A 198 19.86 11.30 5.94
C HIS A 198 19.93 10.52 4.61
N LEU A 199 19.34 9.33 4.56
CA LEU A 199 19.26 8.54 3.32
C LEU A 199 18.44 9.28 2.26
N ASP A 200 17.27 9.79 2.62
CA ASP A 200 16.39 10.50 1.69
C ASP A 200 17.02 11.82 1.23
N ALA A 201 17.65 12.59 2.13
CA ALA A 201 18.34 13.83 1.74
C ALA A 201 19.51 13.60 0.77
N SER A 202 20.18 12.44 0.85
CA SER A 202 21.31 12.12 -0.03
C SER A 202 20.90 11.38 -1.30
N SER A 203 19.84 10.56 -1.23
CA SER A 203 19.35 9.68 -2.30
C SER A 203 17.82 9.52 -2.17
N PRO A 204 17.04 10.53 -2.60
CA PRO A 204 15.60 10.58 -2.36
C PRO A 204 14.84 9.34 -2.87
N GLY A 205 14.00 8.75 -2.02
CA GLY A 205 13.16 7.59 -2.34
C GLY A 205 13.91 6.27 -2.65
N GLU A 206 15.23 6.23 -2.50
CA GLU A 206 16.04 5.05 -2.83
C GLU A 206 15.90 3.96 -1.76
N PHE A 207 15.88 4.35 -0.48
CA PHE A 207 15.67 3.46 0.66
C PHE A 207 14.27 3.60 1.24
N ARG A 208 13.70 2.45 1.63
CA ARG A 208 12.44 2.35 2.38
C ARG A 208 12.69 1.72 3.75
N LEU A 209 11.72 1.75 4.64
CA LEU A 209 11.80 1.17 5.98
C LEU A 209 10.84 -0.03 6.10
N ILE A 210 11.29 -1.12 6.72
CA ILE A 210 10.40 -2.18 7.22
C ILE A 210 10.24 -1.97 8.74
N PRO A 211 9.08 -1.49 9.21
CA PRO A 211 8.93 -0.90 10.55
C PRO A 211 8.56 -1.95 11.62
N VAL A 212 9.35 -3.02 11.76
CA VAL A 212 9.02 -4.08 12.74
C VAL A 212 9.07 -3.56 14.18
N GLY A 213 10.00 -2.66 14.48
CA GLY A 213 10.12 -2.03 15.80
C GLY A 213 8.86 -1.23 16.17
N GLU A 214 8.39 -0.39 15.26
CA GLU A 214 7.16 0.41 15.42
C GLU A 214 5.92 -0.46 15.53
N VAL A 215 5.79 -1.52 14.72
CA VAL A 215 4.68 -2.49 14.85
C VAL A 215 4.65 -3.09 16.26
N LEU A 216 5.80 -3.52 16.78
CA LEU A 216 5.88 -4.07 18.13
C LEU A 216 5.59 -3.00 19.21
N ASN A 217 5.90 -1.74 18.95
CA ASN A 217 5.56 -0.61 19.80
C ASN A 217 4.03 -0.37 19.82
N ARG A 218 3.38 -0.36 18.66
CA ARG A 218 1.92 -0.23 18.53
C ARG A 218 1.18 -1.37 19.23
N VAL A 219 1.69 -2.61 19.16
CA VAL A 219 1.17 -3.73 19.98
C VAL A 219 1.29 -3.41 21.47
N ARG A 220 2.43 -2.88 21.94
CA ARG A 220 2.62 -2.50 23.35
C ARG A 220 1.60 -1.43 23.79
N ASP A 221 1.25 -0.51 22.91
CA ASP A 221 0.27 0.53 23.19
C ASP A 221 -1.14 -0.05 23.36
N GLU A 222 -1.56 -0.97 22.48
CA GLU A 222 -2.83 -1.73 22.64
C GLU A 222 -2.88 -2.54 23.94
N ILE A 223 -1.76 -3.15 24.33
CA ILE A 223 -1.65 -3.89 25.59
C ILE A 223 -1.83 -2.92 26.78
N THR A 224 -1.25 -1.73 26.70
CA THR A 224 -1.29 -0.71 27.75
C THR A 224 -2.68 -0.07 27.85
N ALA A 225 -3.34 0.15 26.71
CA ALA A 225 -4.72 0.62 26.62
C ALA A 225 -5.76 -0.42 27.09
N GLY A 226 -5.36 -1.70 27.17
CA GLY A 226 -6.25 -2.80 27.57
C GLY A 226 -7.20 -3.27 26.47
N THR A 227 -6.88 -2.94 25.22
CA THR A 227 -7.62 -3.31 24.01
C THR A 227 -7.09 -4.59 23.36
N ALA A 228 -5.88 -5.03 23.73
CA ALA A 228 -5.29 -6.28 23.26
C ALA A 228 -6.09 -7.54 23.71
N PRO A 229 -6.08 -8.63 22.91
CA PRO A 229 -6.63 -9.92 23.33
C PRO A 229 -6.02 -10.39 24.65
N ALA A 230 -6.84 -11.01 25.51
CA ALA A 230 -6.47 -11.34 26.90
C ALA A 230 -5.18 -12.16 27.06
N ARG A 231 -4.82 -12.96 26.05
CA ARG A 231 -3.56 -13.73 26.00
C ARG A 231 -2.32 -12.83 25.94
N PHE A 232 -2.43 -11.70 25.25
CA PHE A 232 -1.37 -10.72 25.05
C PHE A 232 -1.49 -9.60 26.09
N ASN A 233 -1.20 -9.93 27.33
CA ASN A 233 -1.25 -8.99 28.46
C ASN A 233 0.12 -8.34 28.79
N SER A 234 1.12 -8.57 27.96
CA SER A 234 2.47 -7.99 28.10
C SER A 234 3.23 -8.19 26.78
N ILE A 235 4.00 -7.19 26.36
CA ILE A 235 4.87 -7.29 25.17
C ILE A 235 5.86 -8.48 25.27
N ASN A 236 6.21 -8.89 26.50
CA ASN A 236 7.04 -10.07 26.75
C ASN A 236 6.45 -11.37 26.20
N ARG A 237 5.15 -11.40 25.89
CA ARG A 237 4.47 -12.52 25.22
C ARG A 237 4.94 -12.73 23.77
N LEU A 238 5.66 -11.77 23.19
CA LEU A 238 6.23 -11.88 21.85
C LEU A 238 7.72 -12.26 21.85
N TYR A 239 8.34 -12.39 23.04
CA TYR A 239 9.77 -12.68 23.18
C TYR A 239 10.01 -14.10 23.68
N ARG A 240 11.08 -14.75 23.18
CA ARG A 240 11.58 -16.03 23.75
C ARG A 240 12.69 -15.79 24.78
N ASP A 241 13.43 -14.70 24.64
CA ASP A 241 14.56 -14.32 25.47
C ASP A 241 14.67 -12.77 25.55
N PRO A 242 15.73 -12.16 26.12
CA PRO A 242 15.79 -10.71 26.28
C PRO A 242 15.64 -9.86 25.01
N ILE A 243 16.00 -10.37 23.83
CA ILE A 243 15.97 -9.60 22.57
C ILE A 243 15.24 -10.34 21.45
N HIS A 244 15.25 -11.67 21.45
CA HIS A 244 14.70 -12.43 20.34
C HIS A 244 13.22 -12.73 20.49
N LEU A 245 12.54 -12.76 19.34
CA LEU A 245 11.10 -13.00 19.25
C LEU A 245 10.79 -14.50 19.41
N ASN A 246 9.67 -14.83 20.03
CA ASN A 246 9.13 -16.20 19.96
C ASN A 246 8.31 -16.37 18.68
N ALA A 247 7.70 -17.54 18.47
CA ALA A 247 6.94 -17.81 17.25
C ALA A 247 5.85 -16.77 16.94
N THR A 248 5.18 -16.21 17.96
CA THR A 248 4.16 -15.17 17.74
C THR A 248 4.79 -13.84 17.34
N GLY A 249 5.87 -13.41 18.01
CA GLY A 249 6.59 -12.21 17.58
C GLY A 249 7.21 -12.37 16.18
N GLN A 250 7.71 -13.56 15.86
CA GLN A 250 8.22 -13.88 14.53
C GLN A 250 7.11 -13.82 13.46
N TYR A 251 5.87 -14.22 13.78
CA TYR A 251 4.73 -14.05 12.88
C TYR A 251 4.47 -12.58 12.59
N VAL A 252 4.46 -11.72 13.62
CA VAL A 252 4.34 -10.27 13.47
C VAL A 252 5.43 -9.73 12.54
N ALA A 253 6.71 -10.01 12.85
CA ALA A 253 7.83 -9.54 12.05
C ALA A 253 7.78 -10.02 10.58
N SER A 254 7.46 -11.30 10.36
CA SER A 254 7.35 -11.88 9.01
C SER A 254 6.22 -11.24 8.19
N THR A 255 5.10 -10.95 8.84
CA THR A 255 3.92 -10.36 8.20
C THR A 255 4.14 -8.88 7.91
N THR A 256 4.87 -8.15 8.77
CA THR A 256 5.33 -6.79 8.48
C THR A 256 6.27 -6.75 7.27
N VAL A 257 7.21 -7.69 7.15
CA VAL A 257 8.07 -7.81 5.96
C VAL A 257 7.21 -8.04 4.71
N TYR A 258 6.30 -9.01 4.74
CA TYR A 258 5.36 -9.27 3.64
C TYR A 258 4.59 -8.01 3.23
N ALA A 259 3.92 -7.37 4.20
CA ALA A 259 3.05 -6.23 3.95
C ALA A 259 3.83 -5.06 3.34
N THR A 260 5.06 -4.85 3.80
CA THR A 260 5.90 -3.75 3.31
C THR A 260 6.46 -4.03 1.92
N ILE A 261 7.13 -5.17 1.70
CA ILE A 261 7.86 -5.38 0.43
C ILE A 261 6.91 -5.60 -0.75
N LEU A 262 5.75 -6.23 -0.50
CA LEU A 262 4.74 -6.47 -1.53
C LEU A 262 3.69 -5.36 -1.58
N LYS A 263 3.74 -4.40 -0.65
CA LYS A 263 2.76 -3.32 -0.49
C LYS A 263 1.32 -3.85 -0.40
N GLN A 264 1.13 -4.90 0.40
CA GLN A 264 -0.13 -5.61 0.51
C GLN A 264 -0.72 -5.51 1.91
N ASN A 265 -2.01 -5.19 1.97
CA ASN A 265 -2.81 -5.29 3.18
C ASN A 265 -2.85 -6.75 3.67
N PRO A 266 -2.31 -7.07 4.86
CA PRO A 266 -2.29 -8.43 5.38
C PRO A 266 -3.59 -8.84 6.07
N MET A 267 -4.57 -7.94 6.23
CA MET A 267 -5.82 -8.23 6.95
C MET A 267 -6.62 -9.34 6.26
N GLY A 268 -7.03 -10.33 7.07
CA GLY A 268 -7.82 -11.45 6.59
C GLY A 268 -7.01 -12.55 5.90
N LEU A 269 -5.70 -12.39 5.73
CA LEU A 269 -4.85 -13.46 5.24
C LEU A 269 -4.85 -14.64 6.22
N PRO A 270 -4.98 -15.88 5.75
CA PRO A 270 -4.86 -17.05 6.60
C PRO A 270 -3.44 -17.15 7.14
N VAL A 271 -3.30 -17.56 8.41
CA VAL A 271 -1.99 -17.88 8.98
C VAL A 271 -1.48 -19.18 8.32
N PRO A 272 -0.33 -19.18 7.61
CA PRO A 272 0.11 -20.38 6.90
C PRO A 272 0.39 -21.55 7.84
N ARG A 273 -0.37 -22.66 7.70
CA ARG A 273 -0.25 -23.86 8.55
C ARG A 273 0.41 -25.06 7.86
N VAL A 274 0.69 -24.97 6.56
CA VAL A 274 1.26 -26.07 5.75
C VAL A 274 2.50 -25.58 5.03
N GLY A 275 3.53 -26.45 4.95
CA GLY A 275 4.79 -26.16 4.27
C GLY A 275 6.00 -26.08 5.21
N GLU A 276 7.19 -26.02 4.62
CA GLU A 276 8.42 -25.83 5.38
C GLU A 276 8.47 -24.42 5.96
N GLY A 277 8.62 -24.30 7.28
CA GLY A 277 8.59 -23.02 7.99
C GLY A 277 7.21 -22.58 8.48
N ALA A 278 6.15 -23.33 8.17
CA ALA A 278 4.78 -23.02 8.56
C ALA A 278 4.57 -22.89 10.09
N TRP A 279 3.49 -22.20 10.45
CA TRP A 279 3.11 -21.96 11.83
C TRP A 279 2.30 -23.12 12.40
N THR A 280 2.49 -23.43 13.68
CA THR A 280 1.70 -24.44 14.37
C THR A 280 0.25 -23.98 14.50
N GLU A 281 -0.74 -24.88 14.45
CA GLU A 281 -2.17 -24.51 14.53
C GLU A 281 -2.52 -23.69 15.79
N ASP A 282 -1.82 -23.90 16.90
CA ASP A 282 -2.04 -23.25 18.19
C ASP A 282 -1.29 -21.91 18.37
N LEU A 283 -0.58 -21.43 17.35
CA LEU A 283 0.20 -20.19 17.42
C LEU A 283 -0.66 -19.00 17.89
N VAL A 284 -1.66 -18.66 17.08
CA VAL A 284 -2.67 -17.61 17.29
C VAL A 284 -4.00 -18.12 16.73
N SER A 285 -5.12 -17.71 17.34
CA SER A 285 -6.44 -17.86 16.73
C SER A 285 -6.58 -16.92 15.53
N ASP A 286 -7.63 -17.11 14.71
CA ASP A 286 -7.90 -16.23 13.57
C ASP A 286 -8.23 -14.79 14.03
N GLU A 287 -8.89 -14.65 15.19
CA GLU A 287 -9.17 -13.34 15.81
C GLU A 287 -7.87 -12.67 16.33
N GLU A 288 -6.97 -13.44 16.96
CA GLU A 288 -5.67 -12.94 17.39
C GLU A 288 -4.80 -12.57 16.17
N ALA A 289 -4.87 -13.33 15.07
CA ALA A 289 -4.17 -13.04 13.84
C ALA A 289 -4.69 -11.77 13.17
N ALA A 290 -6.02 -11.58 13.09
CA ALA A 290 -6.64 -10.38 12.56
C ALA A 290 -6.23 -9.12 13.34
N TRP A 291 -6.19 -9.21 14.68
CA TRP A 291 -5.70 -8.11 15.52
C TRP A 291 -4.25 -7.71 15.21
N PHE A 292 -3.35 -8.69 15.04
CA PHE A 292 -1.98 -8.38 14.62
C PHE A 292 -1.92 -7.81 13.21
N GLN A 293 -2.68 -8.35 12.26
CA GLN A 293 -2.69 -7.89 10.87
C GLN A 293 -3.19 -6.45 10.75
N GLU A 294 -4.20 -6.07 11.53
CA GLU A 294 -4.71 -4.70 11.61
C GLU A 294 -3.63 -3.73 12.11
N ILE A 295 -2.97 -4.06 13.23
CA ILE A 295 -1.85 -3.27 13.75
C ILE A 295 -0.71 -3.15 12.75
N ILE A 296 -0.36 -4.26 12.10
CA ILE A 296 0.70 -4.28 11.09
C ILE A 296 0.34 -3.36 9.93
N TRP A 297 -0.89 -3.44 9.42
CA TRP A 297 -1.31 -2.60 8.32
C TRP A 297 -1.31 -1.13 8.72
N ASP A 298 -1.95 -0.79 9.84
CA ASP A 298 -2.03 0.57 10.40
C ASP A 298 -0.66 1.25 10.46
N VAL A 299 0.36 0.55 10.96
CA VAL A 299 1.74 1.08 10.99
C VAL A 299 2.34 1.13 9.59
N VAL A 300 2.21 0.08 8.78
CA VAL A 300 2.89 -0.01 7.48
C VAL A 300 2.41 1.06 6.50
N TRP A 301 1.11 1.33 6.41
CA TRP A 301 0.60 2.33 5.46
C TRP A 301 0.78 3.78 5.94
N ARG A 302 0.82 4.02 7.27
CA ARG A 302 1.05 5.36 7.84
C ARG A 302 2.53 5.76 7.90
N GLN A 303 3.41 4.78 8.05
CA GLN A 303 4.84 5.04 8.13
C GLN A 303 5.36 5.47 6.75
N ARG A 304 5.58 6.79 6.58
CA ARG A 304 5.98 7.44 5.32
C ARG A 304 7.17 6.76 4.62
N TRP A 305 8.05 6.11 5.37
CA TRP A 305 9.23 5.46 4.82
C TRP A 305 8.99 4.07 4.24
N THR A 306 7.85 3.43 4.46
CA THR A 306 7.60 2.08 3.91
C THR A 306 7.49 2.08 2.39
N GLY A 307 7.12 3.23 1.81
CA GLY A 307 6.72 3.34 0.41
C GLY A 307 5.44 2.56 0.11
N VAL A 308 4.70 2.15 1.14
CA VAL A 308 3.31 1.71 1.03
C VAL A 308 2.45 2.96 1.11
N SER A 309 1.50 3.02 0.19
CA SER A 309 0.60 4.15 0.07
C SER A 309 -0.81 3.78 0.53
N PRO A 310 -1.66 4.78 0.86
CA PRO A 310 -3.06 4.52 1.17
C PRO A 310 -3.75 3.80 0.00
N GLU A 311 -4.75 2.97 0.29
CA GLU A 311 -5.55 2.33 -0.77
C GLU A 311 -6.26 3.43 -1.58
N GLY A 312 -5.85 3.67 -2.83
CA GLY A 312 -6.31 4.84 -3.59
C GLY A 312 -5.20 5.70 -4.19
N ASP A 313 -3.98 5.56 -3.68
CA ASP A 313 -2.77 6.12 -4.29
C ASP A 313 -2.29 5.12 -5.35
N PHE A 314 -2.73 5.36 -6.58
CA PHE A 314 -2.47 4.54 -7.76
C PHE A 314 -1.12 4.87 -8.40
N ASP A 315 -0.55 6.06 -8.13
CA ASP A 315 0.74 6.50 -8.65
C ASP A 315 1.93 6.17 -7.72
N VAL A 316 1.60 5.71 -6.51
CA VAL A 316 2.49 5.25 -5.45
C VAL A 316 3.42 6.37 -4.95
N SER A 317 2.92 7.61 -4.96
CA SER A 317 3.61 8.81 -4.49
C SER A 317 3.56 9.00 -2.96
N THR A 318 2.83 8.14 -2.27
CA THR A 318 2.40 8.19 -0.85
C THR A 318 1.30 9.20 -0.55
N VAL A 319 0.77 9.87 -1.57
CA VAL A 319 -0.31 10.87 -1.48
C VAL A 319 -1.46 10.39 -2.36
N VAL A 320 -2.70 10.49 -1.87
CA VAL A 320 -3.89 10.26 -2.70
C VAL A 320 -4.34 11.62 -3.25
N ASP A 321 -4.12 11.89 -4.53
CA ASP A 321 -4.40 13.17 -5.16
C ASP A 321 -5.02 13.07 -6.59
N GLU A 322 -4.94 14.15 -7.37
CA GLU A 322 -5.50 14.20 -8.72
C GLU A 322 -4.75 13.33 -9.75
N ILE A 323 -3.49 12.99 -9.48
CA ILE A 323 -2.68 12.12 -10.33
C ILE A 323 -3.22 10.69 -10.27
N ASP A 324 -3.64 10.24 -9.08
CA ASP A 324 -4.29 8.94 -8.89
C ASP A 324 -5.62 8.88 -9.62
N TYR A 325 -6.46 9.90 -9.46
CA TYR A 325 -7.71 9.99 -10.22
C TYR A 325 -7.46 9.91 -11.73
N GLY A 326 -6.43 10.59 -12.21
CA GLY A 326 -5.98 10.52 -13.60
C GLY A 326 -5.64 9.08 -14.02
N LEU A 327 -4.89 8.35 -13.19
CA LEU A 327 -4.54 6.96 -13.45
C LEU A 327 -5.76 6.03 -13.46
N TRP A 328 -6.69 6.18 -12.52
CA TRP A 328 -7.94 5.41 -12.53
C TRP A 328 -8.79 5.72 -13.75
N ASN A 329 -8.96 7.00 -14.08
CA ASN A 329 -9.80 7.42 -15.21
C ASN A 329 -9.21 6.93 -16.55
N ASP A 330 -7.88 6.96 -16.70
CA ASP A 330 -7.19 6.43 -17.86
C ASP A 330 -7.28 4.90 -17.97
N GLN A 331 -7.41 4.21 -16.83
CA GLN A 331 -7.47 2.75 -16.73
C GLN A 331 -8.90 2.19 -16.57
N PHE A 332 -9.93 3.04 -16.51
CA PHE A 332 -11.31 2.63 -16.31
C PHE A 332 -11.81 1.69 -17.42
N GLY A 333 -12.33 0.52 -17.02
CA GLY A 333 -12.86 -0.51 -17.91
C GLY A 333 -11.80 -1.43 -18.54
N PHE A 334 -10.52 -1.26 -18.20
CA PHE A 334 -9.47 -2.21 -18.58
C PHE A 334 -9.43 -3.41 -17.61
N ASN A 335 -9.08 -4.58 -18.14
CA ASN A 335 -8.89 -5.82 -17.35
C ASN A 335 -7.40 -6.13 -17.12
N GLU A 336 -6.48 -5.27 -17.59
CA GLU A 336 -5.03 -5.49 -17.56
C GLU A 336 -4.29 -4.15 -17.39
N ALA A 337 -4.38 -3.58 -16.19
CA ALA A 337 -3.50 -2.56 -15.63
C ALA A 337 -3.86 -2.44 -14.13
N ILE A 338 -3.08 -3.09 -13.26
CA ILE A 338 -3.42 -3.36 -11.85
C ILE A 338 -3.09 -2.21 -10.89
N THR A 339 -2.56 -1.08 -11.36
CA THR A 339 -2.23 0.06 -10.49
C THR A 339 -3.47 0.75 -9.92
N ALA A 340 -4.57 0.80 -10.69
CA ALA A 340 -5.83 1.40 -10.26
C ALA A 340 -6.94 0.39 -9.92
N ASP A 341 -6.62 -0.90 -9.82
CA ASP A 341 -7.52 -1.98 -9.37
C ASP A 341 -7.38 -2.11 -7.84
N ALA A 342 -7.99 -1.15 -7.14
CA ALA A 342 -7.89 -0.96 -5.71
C ALA A 342 -8.55 -2.11 -4.93
N ASP A 343 -9.68 -2.62 -5.43
CA ASP A 343 -10.43 -3.72 -4.78
C ASP A 343 -9.92 -5.12 -5.17
N LYS A 344 -8.97 -5.17 -6.12
CA LYS A 344 -8.25 -6.36 -6.60
C LYS A 344 -9.17 -7.41 -7.20
N ASN A 345 -10.28 -6.97 -7.81
CA ASN A 345 -11.22 -7.87 -8.47
C ASN A 345 -10.79 -8.24 -9.91
N GLY A 346 -9.68 -7.67 -10.39
CA GLY A 346 -9.13 -7.89 -11.73
C GLY A 346 -9.70 -6.94 -12.77
N ARG A 347 -10.34 -5.84 -12.36
CA ARG A 347 -10.90 -4.80 -13.23
C ARG A 347 -10.83 -3.46 -12.55
N VAL A 348 -10.46 -2.44 -13.32
CA VAL A 348 -10.62 -1.05 -12.89
C VAL A 348 -12.04 -0.61 -13.21
N ASP A 349 -12.86 -0.43 -12.20
CA ASP A 349 -14.25 -0.02 -12.29
C ASP A 349 -14.68 0.96 -11.19
N SER A 350 -16.00 1.13 -11.01
CA SER A 350 -16.59 2.06 -10.07
C SER A 350 -16.38 1.67 -8.60
N ALA A 351 -15.95 0.45 -8.30
CA ALA A 351 -15.60 0.04 -6.95
C ALA A 351 -14.23 0.61 -6.56
N ASP A 352 -13.28 0.72 -7.50
CA ASP A 352 -11.93 1.22 -7.21
C ASP A 352 -11.91 2.71 -6.89
N ILE A 353 -12.75 3.50 -7.57
CA ILE A 353 -12.87 4.92 -7.26
C ILE A 353 -13.45 5.16 -5.87
N ALA A 354 -14.26 4.24 -5.34
CA ALA A 354 -14.75 4.37 -3.96
C ALA A 354 -13.62 4.19 -2.94
N VAL A 355 -12.61 3.38 -3.27
CA VAL A 355 -11.40 3.19 -2.46
C VAL A 355 -10.54 4.45 -2.51
N TYR A 356 -10.26 4.99 -3.71
CA TYR A 356 -9.65 6.32 -3.90
C TYR A 356 -10.36 7.41 -3.08
N GLN A 357 -11.69 7.51 -3.19
CA GLN A 357 -12.50 8.50 -2.47
C GLN A 357 -12.44 8.34 -0.95
N SER A 358 -12.31 7.10 -0.45
CA SER A 358 -12.20 6.83 0.99
C SER A 358 -10.82 7.19 1.57
N ALA A 359 -9.77 7.13 0.74
CA ALA A 359 -8.42 7.48 1.14
C ALA A 359 -8.04 8.93 0.84
N LEU A 360 -8.87 9.64 0.05
CA LEU A 360 -8.88 11.09 -0.13
C LEU A 360 -9.24 11.87 1.14
N ASN A 361 -9.36 11.19 2.29
CA ASN A 361 -9.86 11.77 3.52
C ASN A 361 -8.94 12.93 3.95
N PRO A 362 -9.45 14.18 4.04
CA PRO A 362 -8.63 15.30 4.44
C PRO A 362 -8.05 15.02 5.83
N VAL A 363 -6.81 15.43 6.10
CA VAL A 363 -6.10 15.30 7.39
C VAL A 363 -6.84 16.03 8.56
N ALA A 364 -8.05 16.51 8.31
CA ALA A 364 -8.91 17.34 9.15
C ALA A 364 -10.36 16.82 9.28
N ASP A 365 -10.76 15.73 8.61
CA ASP A 365 -12.08 15.10 8.80
C ASP A 365 -12.02 14.11 9.98
N TYR A 366 -12.03 14.66 11.19
CA TYR A 366 -11.94 13.92 12.44
C TYR A 366 -13.20 13.08 12.73
N ASN A 367 -14.35 13.47 12.17
CA ASN A 367 -15.63 12.84 12.42
C ASN A 367 -16.02 11.81 11.32
N GLN A 368 -15.29 11.80 10.21
CA GLN A 368 -15.44 10.91 9.05
C GLN A 368 -16.78 11.08 8.31
N ASP A 369 -17.32 12.29 8.28
CA ASP A 369 -18.55 12.62 7.54
C ASP A 369 -18.30 13.15 6.11
N GLY A 370 -17.01 13.19 5.72
CA GLY A 370 -16.54 13.58 4.40
C GLY A 370 -16.30 15.08 4.26
N ARG A 371 -16.25 15.85 5.36
CA ARG A 371 -16.02 17.30 5.33
C ARG A 371 -15.13 17.74 6.49
N PRO A 372 -14.18 18.66 6.27
CA PRO A 372 -13.42 19.29 7.35
C PRO A 372 -14.16 20.52 7.88
N ASP A 373 -15.17 20.33 8.74
CA ASP A 373 -16.11 21.37 9.15
C ASP A 373 -16.18 21.62 10.67
N ALA A 374 -17.23 22.32 11.11
CA ALA A 374 -17.43 22.64 12.52
C ALA A 374 -17.65 21.41 13.43
N GLY A 375 -18.08 20.28 12.87
CA GLY A 375 -18.18 18.98 13.53
C GLY A 375 -16.80 18.47 13.95
N ASP A 376 -15.80 18.62 13.10
CA ASP A 376 -14.42 18.22 13.37
C ASP A 376 -13.77 19.14 14.40
N TYR A 377 -13.98 20.46 14.26
CA TYR A 377 -13.58 21.41 15.30
C TYR A 377 -14.17 21.05 16.67
N ALA A 378 -15.43 20.60 16.72
CA ALA A 378 -16.05 20.19 17.98
C ALA A 378 -15.38 18.92 18.56
N LEU A 379 -14.95 17.98 17.72
CA LEU A 379 -14.18 16.81 18.15
C LEU A 379 -12.79 17.21 18.66
N TRP A 380 -12.07 18.06 17.93
CA TRP A 380 -10.78 18.60 18.37
C TRP A 380 -10.89 19.35 19.69
N ALA A 381 -11.85 20.27 19.81
CA ALA A 381 -12.05 21.05 21.02
C ALA A 381 -12.41 20.17 22.23
N ALA A 382 -13.15 19.07 22.01
CA ALA A 382 -13.46 18.10 23.03
C ALA A 382 -12.25 17.24 23.43
N ALA A 383 -11.34 16.99 22.49
CA ALA A 383 -10.15 16.17 22.68
C ALA A 383 -8.91 16.98 23.08
N TYR A 384 -8.93 18.31 23.06
CA TYR A 384 -7.77 19.16 23.34
C TYR A 384 -7.08 18.83 24.68
N GLY A 385 -5.77 18.56 24.60
CA GLY A 385 -4.92 18.13 25.71
C GLY A 385 -4.97 16.63 25.99
N THR A 386 -5.64 15.83 25.16
CA THR A 386 -5.59 14.36 25.23
C THR A 386 -4.21 13.89 24.81
N VAL A 387 -3.68 12.92 25.55
CA VAL A 387 -2.43 12.21 25.21
C VAL A 387 -2.78 10.76 24.93
N GLY A 388 -2.34 10.24 23.79
CA GLY A 388 -2.71 8.93 23.26
C GLY A 388 -3.73 9.00 22.11
N PRO A 389 -4.22 7.85 21.63
CA PRO A 389 -4.99 7.78 20.38
C PRO A 389 -6.24 8.65 20.41
N SER A 390 -6.34 9.56 19.44
CA SER A 390 -7.48 10.45 19.24
C SER A 390 -7.72 10.65 17.75
N ALA A 391 -8.99 10.67 17.34
CA ALA A 391 -9.34 11.00 15.95
C ALA A 391 -9.01 12.47 15.60
N ALA A 392 -8.83 13.33 16.61
CA ALA A 392 -8.51 14.73 16.45
C ALA A 392 -7.00 15.05 16.60
N ASP A 393 -6.16 14.03 16.68
CA ASP A 393 -4.69 14.15 16.59
C ASP A 393 -4.32 14.18 15.10
N GLY A 394 -4.47 15.36 14.49
CA GLY A 394 -4.32 15.58 13.06
C GLY A 394 -2.87 15.51 12.58
N ASN A 395 -1.90 15.85 13.42
CA ASN A 395 -0.47 15.69 13.10
C ASN A 395 0.09 14.33 13.55
N GLN A 396 -0.70 13.55 14.31
CA GLN A 396 -0.37 12.22 14.83
C GLN A 396 0.87 12.20 15.73
N ASP A 397 1.13 13.28 16.47
CA ASP A 397 2.25 13.36 17.41
C ASP A 397 1.93 12.74 18.80
N GLY A 398 0.72 12.21 18.95
CA GLY A 398 0.24 11.55 20.16
C GLY A 398 -0.36 12.52 21.18
N VAL A 399 -0.50 13.81 20.84
CA VAL A 399 -1.10 14.84 21.68
C VAL A 399 -2.05 15.70 20.87
N VAL A 400 -3.31 15.82 21.31
CA VAL A 400 -4.23 16.77 20.68
C VAL A 400 -3.91 18.19 21.17
N ASP A 401 -3.32 19.02 20.33
CA ASP A 401 -2.92 20.38 20.65
C ASP A 401 -3.20 21.42 19.53
N LEU A 402 -2.50 22.55 19.56
CA LEU A 402 -2.70 23.64 18.60
C LEU A 402 -2.13 23.32 17.21
N ALA A 403 -1.21 22.36 17.08
CA ALA A 403 -0.71 21.91 15.80
C ALA A 403 -1.83 21.22 15.00
N ASP A 404 -2.65 20.39 15.65
CA ASP A 404 -3.81 19.75 15.02
C ASP A 404 -4.85 20.77 14.58
N PHE A 405 -5.12 21.76 15.44
CA PHE A 405 -6.01 22.85 15.08
C PHE A 405 -5.52 23.61 13.86
N THR A 406 -4.20 23.82 13.73
CA THR A 406 -3.63 24.52 12.58
C THR A 406 -3.87 23.73 11.31
N ILE A 407 -3.68 22.41 11.35
CA ILE A 407 -3.99 21.50 10.24
C ILE A 407 -5.48 21.57 9.89
N TRP A 408 -6.36 21.38 10.87
CA TRP A 408 -7.81 21.46 10.63
C TRP A 408 -8.22 22.81 10.06
N ASN A 409 -7.75 23.91 10.64
CA ASN A 409 -8.12 25.26 10.23
C ASN A 409 -7.65 25.57 8.81
N ASP A 410 -6.43 25.19 8.45
CA ASP A 410 -5.90 25.45 7.11
C ASP A 410 -6.68 24.65 6.06
N VAL A 411 -7.01 23.40 6.35
CA VAL A 411 -7.81 22.54 5.47
C VAL A 411 -9.26 23.03 5.38
N ALA A 412 -9.90 23.37 6.50
CA ALA A 412 -11.27 23.87 6.55
C ALA A 412 -11.43 25.21 5.81
N LEU A 413 -10.44 26.10 5.91
CA LEU A 413 -10.43 27.37 5.19
C LEU A 413 -10.26 27.17 3.68
N ALA A 414 -9.39 26.25 3.26
CA ALA A 414 -9.23 25.91 1.85
C ALA A 414 -10.50 25.26 1.28
N TYR A 415 -11.13 24.35 2.06
CA TYR A 415 -12.38 23.70 1.69
C TYR A 415 -13.52 24.72 1.53
N GLN A 416 -13.67 25.63 2.50
CA GLN A 416 -14.67 26.69 2.42
C GLN A 416 -14.40 27.67 1.28
N ALA A 417 -13.14 27.95 0.95
CA ALA A 417 -12.79 28.79 -0.19
C ALA A 417 -13.16 28.15 -1.56
N ALA A 418 -13.44 26.84 -1.58
CA ALA A 418 -13.83 26.09 -2.76
C ALA A 418 -15.35 25.81 -2.85
N ASP A 419 -16.09 26.00 -1.75
CA ASP A 419 -17.55 25.85 -1.65
C ASP A 419 -18.23 27.14 -2.11
N PHE A 420 -18.15 27.41 -3.42
CA PHE A 420 -18.58 28.69 -3.99
C PHE A 420 -20.07 28.97 -3.82
N ASN A 421 -20.89 27.93 -3.64
CA ASN A 421 -22.34 28.08 -3.48
C ASN A 421 -22.79 28.06 -2.01
N ASP A 422 -21.86 27.92 -1.05
CA ASP A 422 -22.06 27.83 0.40
C ASP A 422 -23.09 26.73 0.80
N ASP A 423 -23.17 25.62 0.05
CA ASP A 423 -24.05 24.48 0.37
C ASP A 423 -23.39 23.46 1.32
N GLY A 424 -22.13 23.72 1.68
CA GLY A 424 -21.30 22.94 2.56
C GLY A 424 -20.58 21.81 1.85
N TRP A 425 -20.65 21.70 0.52
CA TRP A 425 -19.96 20.65 -0.24
C TRP A 425 -19.20 21.25 -1.41
N VAL A 426 -17.90 20.99 -1.49
CA VAL A 426 -17.14 21.28 -2.70
C VAL A 426 -17.43 20.22 -3.76
N ASN A 427 -18.32 20.55 -4.70
CA ASN A 427 -18.81 19.60 -5.70
C ASN A 427 -18.97 20.22 -7.10
N TYR A 428 -19.67 19.51 -8.00
CA TYR A 428 -19.86 19.98 -9.38
C TYR A 428 -20.76 21.23 -9.48
N ALA A 429 -21.65 21.48 -8.51
CA ALA A 429 -22.47 22.68 -8.46
C ALA A 429 -21.60 23.95 -8.28
N ASP A 430 -20.50 23.86 -7.54
CA ASP A 430 -19.53 24.95 -7.40
C ASP A 430 -18.77 25.18 -8.70
N LEU A 431 -18.39 24.11 -9.40
CA LEU A 431 -17.80 24.24 -10.73
C LEU A 431 -18.77 24.90 -11.72
N GLU A 432 -20.06 24.57 -11.68
CA GLU A 432 -21.07 25.24 -12.50
C GLU A 432 -21.15 26.75 -12.18
N LEU A 433 -21.05 27.11 -10.89
CA LEU A 433 -21.04 28.49 -10.45
C LEU A 433 -19.78 29.23 -10.91
N LEU A 434 -18.60 28.65 -10.69
CA LEU A 434 -17.30 29.15 -11.17
C LEU A 434 -17.31 29.42 -12.67
N VAL A 435 -17.78 28.46 -13.47
CA VAL A 435 -17.86 28.58 -14.93
C VAL A 435 -18.84 29.69 -15.32
N SER A 436 -19.94 29.86 -14.59
CA SER A 436 -20.91 30.93 -14.86
C SER A 436 -20.36 32.33 -14.53
N GLN A 437 -19.45 32.42 -13.56
CA GLN A 437 -18.84 33.66 -13.07
C GLN A 437 -17.46 33.95 -13.68
N PHE A 438 -16.97 33.09 -14.58
CA PHE A 438 -15.62 33.23 -15.13
C PHE A 438 -15.38 34.60 -15.80
N GLY A 439 -14.37 35.32 -15.33
CA GLY A 439 -14.00 36.67 -15.73
C GLY A 439 -14.77 37.80 -15.05
N TRP A 440 -15.64 37.50 -14.08
CA TRP A 440 -16.38 38.51 -13.30
C TRP A 440 -15.43 39.25 -12.34
N LYS A 441 -15.82 40.48 -12.00
CA LYS A 441 -15.09 41.38 -11.08
C LYS A 441 -15.99 41.98 -10.00
N THR A 442 -17.24 41.50 -9.94
CA THR A 442 -18.33 41.95 -9.08
C THR A 442 -19.22 40.74 -8.85
N GLU A 443 -19.71 40.54 -7.62
CA GLU A 443 -20.43 39.31 -7.22
C GLU A 443 -19.51 38.08 -7.40
N LEU A 444 -18.50 38.02 -6.51
CA LEU A 444 -17.32 37.17 -6.59
C LEU A 444 -17.47 35.92 -5.70
N GLU A 445 -18.61 35.25 -5.81
CA GLU A 445 -18.91 34.06 -5.00
C GLU A 445 -17.92 32.92 -5.31
N SER A 446 -17.42 32.88 -6.56
CA SER A 446 -16.38 31.96 -6.99
C SER A 446 -14.93 32.51 -7.01
N ASP A 447 -14.64 33.58 -6.26
CA ASP A 447 -13.27 34.12 -6.07
C ASP A 447 -12.59 33.43 -4.87
N GLY A 448 -12.29 32.15 -5.05
CA GLY A 448 -11.71 31.31 -4.00
C GLY A 448 -10.33 31.76 -3.53
N ASN A 449 -9.55 32.42 -4.38
CA ASN A 449 -8.24 32.95 -3.98
C ASN A 449 -8.31 34.40 -3.43
N ASN A 450 -9.49 35.03 -3.47
CA ASN A 450 -9.77 36.40 -3.03
C ASN A 450 -8.90 37.48 -3.71
N ASP A 451 -8.53 37.30 -4.98
CA ASP A 451 -7.71 38.24 -5.73
C ASP A 451 -8.53 39.33 -6.48
N GLY A 452 -9.86 39.21 -6.42
CA GLY A 452 -10.80 40.17 -6.98
C GLY A 452 -11.22 39.88 -8.43
N VAL A 453 -10.88 38.71 -8.98
CA VAL A 453 -11.36 38.23 -10.28
C VAL A 453 -11.59 36.73 -10.26
N VAL A 454 -12.75 36.29 -10.77
CA VAL A 454 -12.97 34.84 -10.97
C VAL A 454 -12.22 34.39 -12.22
N ASP A 455 -11.17 33.59 -12.09
CA ASP A 455 -10.41 33.04 -13.20
C ASP A 455 -9.89 31.61 -12.98
N VAL A 456 -8.79 31.24 -13.65
CA VAL A 456 -8.21 29.89 -13.58
C VAL A 456 -7.57 29.63 -12.22
N ALA A 457 -7.16 30.67 -11.49
CA ALA A 457 -6.62 30.51 -10.15
C ALA A 457 -7.70 30.02 -9.17
N ASP A 458 -8.95 30.45 -9.33
CA ASP A 458 -10.07 29.95 -8.51
C ASP A 458 -10.48 28.52 -8.88
N TYR A 459 -10.34 28.16 -10.15
CA TYR A 459 -10.46 26.76 -10.57
C TYR A 459 -9.46 25.88 -9.82
N THR A 460 -8.22 26.35 -9.61
CA THR A 460 -7.22 25.62 -8.83
C THR A 460 -7.66 25.48 -7.37
N VAL A 461 -8.21 26.53 -6.75
CA VAL A 461 -8.77 26.46 -5.38
C VAL A 461 -9.89 25.42 -5.28
N TRP A 462 -10.86 25.45 -6.21
CA TRP A 462 -11.95 24.48 -6.23
C TRP A 462 -11.45 23.03 -6.43
N ARG A 463 -10.59 22.84 -7.43
CA ARG A 463 -10.06 21.53 -7.81
C ARG A 463 -9.28 20.88 -6.68
N ASP A 464 -8.45 21.64 -5.99
CA ASP A 464 -7.59 21.14 -4.91
C ASP A 464 -8.40 20.72 -3.66
N ASN A 465 -9.68 21.11 -3.58
CA ASN A 465 -10.58 20.79 -2.46
C ASN A 465 -11.81 19.97 -2.88
N TYR A 466 -11.88 19.55 -4.14
CA TYR A 466 -13.01 18.76 -4.65
C TYR A 466 -12.98 17.35 -4.06
N LEU A 467 -13.87 17.11 -3.09
CA LEU A 467 -14.14 15.78 -2.56
C LEU A 467 -15.33 15.19 -3.33
N ALA A 468 -15.07 14.25 -4.22
CA ALA A 468 -16.09 13.63 -5.06
C ALA A 468 -17.00 12.66 -4.27
N ALA A 469 -17.76 13.10 -3.27
CA ALA A 469 -18.71 12.21 -2.59
C ALA A 469 -19.91 12.91 -1.94
N ALA A 470 -21.02 13.04 -2.68
CA ALA A 470 -22.40 12.80 -2.18
C ALA A 470 -23.44 13.02 -3.31
N SER A 471 -23.54 12.08 -4.25
CA SER A 471 -24.74 11.97 -5.09
C SER A 471 -25.01 10.53 -5.45
N LEU A 472 -25.52 9.77 -4.48
CA LEU A 472 -26.44 8.69 -4.84
C LEU A 472 -27.67 9.34 -5.49
N SER A 473 -27.99 8.91 -6.72
CA SER A 473 -29.16 9.29 -7.52
C SER A 473 -29.05 10.62 -8.32
N GLN A 474 -28.28 10.62 -9.40
CA GLN A 474 -28.79 10.97 -10.72
C GLN A 474 -27.85 10.45 -11.81
N ALA A 475 -28.41 9.85 -12.86
CA ALA A 475 -27.63 9.47 -14.04
C ALA A 475 -26.98 10.73 -14.61
N VAL A 476 -25.67 10.87 -14.43
CA VAL A 476 -24.87 11.95 -15.01
C VAL A 476 -24.84 11.74 -16.53
N PRO A 477 -25.36 12.69 -17.34
CA PRO A 477 -25.10 12.69 -18.77
C PRO A 477 -23.63 13.06 -19.00
N GLU A 478 -22.91 12.26 -19.78
CA GLU A 478 -21.48 12.43 -20.09
C GLU A 478 -21.15 13.88 -20.50
N PRO A 479 -20.03 14.48 -20.03
CA PRO A 479 -19.58 15.75 -20.54
C PRO A 479 -19.14 15.56 -21.99
N HIS A 480 -19.96 16.08 -22.90
CA HIS A 480 -19.62 16.14 -24.31
C HIS A 480 -18.27 16.84 -24.49
N THR A 481 -17.47 16.26 -25.38
CA THR A 481 -16.14 16.64 -25.91
C THR A 481 -15.98 18.10 -26.37
N GLY A 482 -16.97 18.98 -26.14
CA GLY A 482 -16.94 20.42 -26.43
C GLY A 482 -16.22 21.27 -25.38
N PHE A 483 -16.02 20.78 -24.16
CA PHE A 483 -15.47 21.60 -23.05
C PHE A 483 -13.99 21.98 -23.25
N LEU A 484 -13.17 21.07 -23.80
CA LEU A 484 -11.77 21.34 -24.15
C LEU A 484 -11.60 22.38 -25.28
N LEU A 485 -12.64 22.66 -26.07
CA LEU A 485 -12.58 23.62 -27.19
C LEU A 485 -12.90 25.05 -26.78
N VAL A 486 -13.63 25.28 -25.69
CA VAL A 486 -14.01 26.63 -25.24
C VAL A 486 -12.84 27.34 -24.55
N ILE A 487 -12.06 26.61 -23.75
CA ILE A 487 -10.87 27.15 -23.06
C ILE A 487 -9.79 27.55 -24.07
N VAL A 488 -9.58 26.76 -25.14
CA VAL A 488 -8.60 27.07 -26.20
C VAL A 488 -9.12 28.17 -27.16
N GLY A 489 -10.44 28.26 -27.39
CA GLY A 489 -11.04 29.20 -28.33
C GLY A 489 -10.98 30.68 -27.92
N LEU A 490 -10.95 30.98 -26.61
CA LEU A 490 -10.92 32.35 -26.10
C LEU A 490 -9.55 33.04 -26.26
N PHE A 491 -8.46 32.28 -26.46
CA PHE A 491 -7.12 32.83 -26.70
C PHE A 491 -6.83 33.20 -28.18
N ALA A 492 -7.65 32.75 -29.13
CA ALA A 492 -7.45 33.04 -30.56
C ALA A 492 -8.16 34.32 -31.06
N GLY A 493 -9.04 34.94 -30.26
CA GLY A 493 -9.94 36.01 -30.70
C GLY A 493 -9.39 37.45 -30.63
N ARG A 494 -8.25 37.70 -29.99
CA ARG A 494 -7.70 39.07 -29.80
C ARG A 494 -6.42 39.29 -30.59
N GLY A 495 -6.54 39.35 -31.92
CA GLY A 495 -5.36 39.60 -32.75
C GLY A 495 -5.61 39.92 -34.22
N ARG A 496 -6.30 41.04 -34.53
CA ARG A 496 -5.98 41.99 -35.63
C ARG A 496 -7.20 42.82 -36.04
N ALA A 497 -7.25 44.05 -35.54
CA ALA A 497 -7.89 45.15 -36.25
C ALA A 497 -7.08 46.42 -36.01
N ASN A 498 -6.17 46.74 -36.94
CA ASN A 498 -5.87 48.12 -37.36
C ASN A 498 -4.75 48.14 -38.41
N ALA A 499 -5.14 48.25 -39.68
CA ALA A 499 -4.32 48.91 -40.69
C ALA A 499 -5.26 49.72 -41.60
N ARG A 500 -5.38 51.02 -41.30
CA ARG A 500 -5.95 52.00 -42.25
C ARG A 500 -4.91 52.31 -43.34
N PRO A 501 -5.34 52.52 -44.60
CA PRO A 501 -4.43 52.82 -45.70
C PRO A 501 -3.96 54.29 -45.63
N ARG A 502 -2.69 54.54 -45.96
CA ARG A 502 -2.19 55.87 -46.32
C ARG A 502 -2.14 55.98 -47.85
N ARG A 503 -2.91 56.96 -48.34
CA ARG A 503 -2.85 57.73 -49.59
C ARG A 503 -2.75 56.99 -50.92
#